data_AF-A0A7S1DR59-F1
#
_entry.id   AF-A0A7S1DR59-F1
#
_cell.length_a   1.000
_cell.length_b   1.000
_cell.length_c   1.000
_cell.angle_alpha   90.00
_cell.angle_beta   90.00
_cell.angle_gamma   90.00
#
_symmetry.space_group_name_H-M   'P 1'
#
loop_
_entity.id
_entity.type
_entity.pdbx_description
1 polymer ?
#
loop_
_entity_poly.entity_id
_entity_poly.type
_entity_poly.pdbx_seq_one_letter_code
_entity_poly.pdbx_strand_id
1 'polypeptide(L)'
;EVVKRAVYGAVERGGDGTLEKACLLITALVKAGVLEGAELTKGMSRALRGLPDLCLDVPQAAERMDRVIAQGVREGLLAEGFKERFDEMAGSVHGIKVA
;
A
#
# COMPACT_ATOMS: atom_id res chain seq x y z
N GLU A 1 0.66 2.05 -13.27
CA GLU A 1 1.73 1.05 -13.17
C GLU A 1 2.85 1.49 -12.23
N VAL A 2 3.27 2.75 -12.30
CA VAL A 2 4.33 3.33 -11.44
C VAL A 2 4.07 3.13 -9.93
N VAL A 3 2.86 3.47 -9.46
CA VAL A 3 2.46 3.31 -8.05
C VAL A 3 2.58 1.86 -7.57
N LYS A 4 2.05 0.89 -8.33
CA LYS A 4 2.14 -0.53 -7.98
C LYS A 4 3.61 -0.94 -7.82
N ARG A 5 4.46 -0.60 -8.79
CA ARG A 5 5.88 -0.98 -8.79
C ARG A 5 6.65 -0.34 -7.63
N ALA A 6 6.39 0.93 -7.33
CA ALA A 6 7.01 1.62 -6.20
C ALA A 6 6.64 0.98 -4.86
N VAL A 7 5.34 0.73 -4.65
CA VAL A 7 4.83 0.11 -3.42
C VAL A 7 5.29 -1.35 -3.30
N TYR A 8 5.22 -2.13 -4.38
CA TYR A 8 5.72 -3.50 -4.38
C TYR A 8 7.20 -3.57 -4.10
N GLY A 9 8.01 -2.74 -4.78
CA GLY A 9 9.44 -2.72 -4.53
C GLY A 9 9.79 -2.36 -3.09
N ALA A 10 9.02 -1.46 -2.47
CA ALA A 10 9.21 -1.09 -1.08
C ALA A 10 8.78 -2.21 -0.10
N VAL A 11 7.67 -2.90 -0.38
CA VAL A 11 7.18 -4.01 0.45
C VAL A 11 8.07 -5.26 0.32
N GLU A 12 8.46 -5.60 -0.90
CA GLU A 12 9.22 -6.80 -1.27
C GLU A 12 10.68 -6.74 -0.80
N ARG A 13 11.37 -5.63 -1.07
CA ARG A 13 12.83 -5.51 -0.89
C ARG A 13 13.24 -4.55 0.22
N GLY A 14 12.29 -3.78 0.77
CA GLY A 14 12.57 -2.73 1.74
C GLY A 14 12.55 -3.21 3.19
N GLY A 15 13.28 -2.50 4.05
CA GLY A 15 13.01 -2.47 5.49
C GLY A 15 12.07 -1.30 5.85
N ASP A 16 11.80 -1.09 7.14
CA ASP A 16 10.89 -0.04 7.62
C ASP A 16 11.21 1.35 7.04
N GLY A 17 12.50 1.73 7.01
CA GLY A 17 12.94 3.00 6.44
C GLY A 17 12.74 3.14 4.92
N THR A 18 12.58 2.05 4.17
CA THR A 18 12.28 2.08 2.74
C THR A 18 10.79 2.29 2.50
N LEU A 19 9.92 1.73 3.35
CA LEU A 19 8.48 1.95 3.29
C LEU A 19 8.14 3.41 3.57
N GLU A 20 8.74 4.01 4.60
CA GLU A 20 8.56 5.42 4.92
C GLU A 20 8.96 6.34 3.75
N LYS A 21 10.12 6.07 3.12
CA LYS A 21 10.59 6.83 1.96
C LYS A 21 9.66 6.67 0.75
N ALA A 22 9.11 5.47 0.54
CA ALA A 22 8.15 5.23 -0.54
C ALA A 22 6.85 6.01 -0.30
N CYS A 23 6.33 6.01 0.93
CA CYS A 23 5.18 6.82 1.30
C CYS A 23 5.46 8.31 1.10
N LEU A 24 6.60 8.82 1.60
CA LEU A 24 6.99 10.22 1.44
C LEU A 24 7.07 10.63 -0.05
N LEU A 25 7.65 9.78 -0.90
CA LEU A 25 7.74 10.03 -2.33
C LEU A 25 6.35 10.10 -2.98
N ILE A 26 5.47 9.14 -2.69
CA ILE A 26 4.09 9.12 -3.22
C ILE A 26 3.34 10.38 -2.78
N THR A 27 3.43 10.75 -1.50
CA THR A 27 2.83 11.97 -0.96
C THR A 27 3.35 13.21 -1.70
N ALA A 28 4.66 13.31 -1.91
CA ALA A 28 5.27 14.43 -2.62
C ALA A 28 4.79 14.53 -4.08
N LEU A 29 4.69 13.40 -4.78
CA LEU A 29 4.23 13.36 -6.18
C LEU A 29 2.76 13.78 -6.32
N VAL A 30 1.90 13.37 -5.38
CA VAL A 30 0.50 13.82 -5.37
C VAL A 30 0.40 15.31 -5.07
N LYS A 31 1.11 15.80 -4.03
CA LYS A 31 1.11 17.22 -3.67
C LYS A 31 1.70 18.12 -4.77
N ALA A 32 2.63 17.61 -5.56
CA ALA A 32 3.20 18.29 -6.71
C ALA A 32 2.32 18.24 -7.97
N GLY A 33 1.18 17.54 -7.95
CA GLY A 33 0.30 17.37 -9.11
C GLY A 33 0.85 16.45 -10.21
N VAL A 34 1.94 15.72 -9.92
CA VAL A 34 2.58 14.78 -10.87
C VAL A 34 1.83 13.45 -10.90
N LEU A 35 1.17 13.08 -9.80
CA LEU A 35 0.35 11.88 -9.68
C LEU A 35 -1.06 12.27 -9.23
N GLU A 36 -2.07 11.96 -10.04
CA GLU A 36 -3.46 12.21 -9.67
C GLU A 36 -3.97 11.19 -8.63
N GLY A 37 -4.86 11.63 -7.73
CA GLY A 37 -5.44 10.74 -6.70
C GLY A 37 -6.17 9.52 -7.29
N ALA A 38 -6.79 9.65 -8.47
CA ALA A 38 -7.41 8.54 -9.17
C ALA A 38 -6.38 7.51 -9.66
N GLU A 39 -5.20 7.95 -10.10
CA GLU A 39 -4.10 7.07 -10.51
C GLU A 39 -3.44 6.38 -9.32
N LEU A 40 -3.29 7.10 -8.20
CA LEU A 40 -2.86 6.53 -6.92
C LEU A 40 -3.81 5.40 -6.49
N THR A 41 -5.11 5.68 -6.42
CA THR A 41 -6.14 4.71 -6.00
C THR A 41 -6.14 3.47 -6.90
N LYS A 42 -6.09 3.66 -8.23
CA LYS A 42 -5.98 2.55 -9.19
C LYS A 42 -4.69 1.75 -8.99
N GLY A 43 -3.58 2.44 -8.74
CA GLY A 43 -2.27 1.84 -8.47
C GLY A 43 -2.29 0.97 -7.21
N MET A 44 -2.79 1.50 -6.10
CA MET A 44 -2.94 0.81 -4.84
C MET A 44 -3.90 -0.39 -4.96
N SER A 45 -5.00 -0.24 -5.69
CA SER A 45 -5.93 -1.36 -5.98
C SER A 45 -5.28 -2.50 -6.77
N ARG A 46 -4.32 -2.19 -7.66
CA ARG A 46 -3.52 -3.20 -8.38
C ARG A 46 -2.45 -3.83 -7.49
N ALA A 47 -1.92 -3.06 -6.53
CA ALA A 47 -0.99 -3.57 -5.54
C ALA A 47 -1.70 -4.56 -4.59
N LEU A 48 -2.89 -4.23 -4.11
CA LEU A 48 -3.71 -5.12 -3.30
C LEU A 48 -3.99 -6.46 -3.98
N ARG A 49 -4.33 -6.45 -5.28
CA ARG A 49 -4.70 -7.67 -6.01
C ARG A 49 -3.60 -8.74 -6.09
N GLY A 50 -2.33 -8.36 -6.12
CA GLY A 50 -1.23 -9.33 -6.11
C GLY A 50 -0.58 -9.49 -4.73
N LEU A 51 -1.19 -8.93 -3.68
CA LEU A 51 -0.69 -9.09 -2.31
C LEU A 51 -0.60 -10.57 -1.90
N PRO A 52 -1.57 -11.46 -2.24
CA PRO A 52 -1.45 -12.88 -1.91
C PRO A 52 -0.19 -13.52 -2.51
N ASP A 53 0.14 -13.19 -3.76
CA ASP A 53 1.35 -13.68 -4.41
C ASP A 53 2.60 -13.11 -3.73
N LEU A 54 2.59 -11.82 -3.38
CA LEU A 54 3.70 -11.17 -2.69
C LEU A 54 3.95 -11.74 -1.29
N CYS A 55 2.91 -12.23 -0.61
CA CYS A 55 3.05 -12.92 0.68
C CYS A 55 3.78 -14.27 0.57
N LEU A 56 3.82 -14.90 -0.61
CA LEU A 56 4.57 -16.14 -0.82
C LEU A 56 6.09 -15.90 -0.69
N ASP A 57 6.56 -14.75 -1.18
CA ASP A 57 7.97 -14.36 -1.12
C ASP A 57 8.30 -13.61 0.18
N VAL A 58 7.37 -12.79 0.67
CA VAL A 58 7.55 -11.93 1.84
C VAL A 58 6.40 -12.14 2.83
N PRO A 59 6.57 -12.96 3.88
CA PRO A 59 5.51 -13.26 4.85
C PRO A 59 4.90 -12.02 5.54
N GLN A 60 5.69 -10.95 5.66
CA GLN A 60 5.27 -9.68 6.27
C GLN A 60 4.60 -8.71 5.28
N ALA A 61 4.37 -9.11 4.02
CA ALA A 61 3.90 -8.20 2.98
C ALA A 61 2.55 -7.55 3.32
N ALA A 62 1.62 -8.31 3.93
CA ALA A 62 0.32 -7.78 4.35
C ALA A 62 0.45 -6.68 5.41
N GLU A 63 1.26 -6.91 6.45
CA GLU A 63 1.52 -5.91 7.50
C GLU A 63 2.18 -4.65 6.93
N ARG A 64 3.16 -4.82 6.04
CA ARG A 64 3.85 -3.70 5.39
C ARG A 64 2.91 -2.92 4.48
N MET A 65 2.02 -3.60 3.75
CA MET A 65 0.99 -2.98 2.93
C MET A 65 0.01 -2.18 3.79
N ASP A 66 -0.40 -2.74 4.95
CA ASP A 66 -1.29 -2.05 5.89
C ASP A 66 -0.69 -0.72 6.36
N ARG A 67 0.59 -0.70 6.74
CA ARG A 67 1.28 0.54 7.15
C ARG A 67 1.28 1.59 6.03
N VAL A 68 1.49 1.18 4.77
CA VAL A 68 1.43 2.09 3.61
C VAL A 68 0.02 2.65 3.43
N ILE A 69 -1.01 1.82 3.55
CA ILE A 69 -2.41 2.24 3.41
C ILE A 69 -2.81 3.17 4.55
N ALA A 70 -2.50 2.82 5.79
CA ALA A 70 -2.78 3.64 6.97
C ALA A 70 -2.09 5.01 6.87
N GLN A 71 -0.85 5.07 6.38
CA GLN A 71 -0.19 6.34 6.09
C GLN A 71 -0.93 7.13 5.00
N GLY A 72 -1.29 6.47 3.89
CA GLY A 72 -2.01 7.12 2.80
C GLY A 72 -3.35 7.71 3.23
N VAL A 73 -4.07 7.03 4.12
CA VAL A 73 -5.31 7.54 4.73
C VAL A 73 -5.03 8.74 5.63
N ARG A 74 -4.03 8.64 6.53
CA ARG A 74 -3.65 9.74 7.44
C ARG A 74 -3.22 11.03 6.71
N GLU A 75 -2.58 10.88 5.54
CA GLU A 75 -2.16 11.99 4.68
C GLU A 75 -3.29 12.51 3.77
N GLY A 76 -4.50 11.93 3.83
CA GLY A 76 -5.63 12.30 2.96
C GLY A 76 -5.46 11.89 1.50
N LEU A 77 -4.56 10.95 1.19
CA LEU A 77 -4.27 10.46 -0.15
C LEU A 77 -5.15 9.28 -0.55
N LEU A 78 -5.62 8.52 0.43
CA LEU A 78 -6.54 7.38 0.27
C LEU A 78 -7.77 7.61 1.15
N ALA A 79 -8.93 7.14 0.69
CA ALA A 79 -10.16 7.20 1.48
C ALA A 79 -10.17 6.12 2.57
N GLU A 80 -10.87 6.38 3.68
CA GLU A 80 -11.11 5.40 4.75
C GLU A 80 -11.72 4.09 4.21
N GLY A 81 -12.66 4.17 3.27
CA GLY A 81 -13.24 2.98 2.62
C GLY A 81 -12.24 2.12 1.82
N PHE A 82 -11.05 2.66 1.51
CA PHE A 82 -9.97 1.86 0.95
C PHE A 82 -9.32 0.96 2.00
N LYS A 83 -9.16 1.45 3.24
CA LYS A 83 -8.62 0.69 4.37
C LYS A 83 -9.57 -0.42 4.79
N GLU A 84 -10.86 -0.13 4.89
CA GLU A 84 -11.90 -1.12 5.20
C GLU A 84 -11.84 -2.31 4.22
N ARG A 85 -11.79 -2.00 2.91
CA ARG A 85 -11.66 -3.03 1.87
C ARG A 85 -10.37 -3.84 1.97
N PHE A 86 -9.27 -3.23 2.40
CA PHE A 86 -8.02 -3.96 2.65
C PHE A 86 -8.18 -4.92 3.83
N ASP A 87 -8.79 -4.48 4.93
CA ASP A 87 -8.97 -5.29 6.14
C ASP A 87 -9.85 -6.52 5.88
N GLU A 88 -10.93 -6.37 5.10
CA GLU A 88 -11.76 -7.49 4.64
C GLU A 88 -10.95 -8.53 3.85
N MET A 89 -10.08 -8.06 2.95
CA MET A 89 -9.24 -8.92 2.12
C MET A 89 -8.13 -9.58 2.94
N ALA A 90 -7.46 -8.83 3.82
CA ALA A 90 -6.38 -9.33 4.68
C ALA A 90 -6.89 -10.39 5.67
N GLY A 91 -8.08 -10.19 6.23
CA GLY A 91 -8.76 -11.18 7.07
C GLY A 91 -9.04 -12.50 6.33
N SER A 92 -9.34 -12.42 5.03
CA SER A 92 -9.60 -13.58 4.17
C SER A 92 -8.34 -14.31 3.73
N VAL A 93 -7.19 -13.63 3.63
CA VAL A 93 -5.95 -14.17 3.06
C VAL A 93 -5.04 -14.83 4.10
N HIS A 94 -5.17 -14.53 5.40
CA HIS A 94 -4.21 -15.07 6.38
C HIS A 94 -4.66 -15.23 7.84
N GLY A 95 -5.92 -14.97 8.21
CA GLY A 95 -6.27 -14.94 9.65
C GLY A 95 -5.47 -13.91 10.44
N ILE A 96 -4.82 -12.96 9.76
CA ILE A 96 -4.21 -11.79 10.37
C ILE A 96 -5.36 -10.97 10.94
N LYS A 97 -5.53 -11.01 12.26
CA LYS A 97 -6.23 -9.96 12.99
C LYS A 97 -5.37 -8.70 12.83
N VAL A 98 -5.72 -7.86 11.88
CA VAL A 98 -5.25 -6.47 11.87
C VAL A 98 -5.90 -5.85 13.11
N ALA A 99 -5.08 -5.60 14.13
CA ALA A 99 -5.49 -5.08 15.43
C ALA A 99 -5.65 -3.55 15.39
#